data_AF-A0A815QA56-F1
#
_entry.id   AF-A0A815QA56-F1
#
_cell.length_a   1.000
_cell.length_b   1.000
_cell.length_c   1.000
_cell.angle_alpha   90.00
_cell.angle_beta   90.00
_cell.angle_gamma   90.00
#
_symmetry.space_group_name_H-M   'P 1'
#
loop_
_entity.id
_entity.type
_entity.pdbx_description
1 polymer ?
#
loop_
_entity_poly.entity_id
_entity_poly.type
_entity_poly.pdbx_seq_one_letter_code
_entity_poly.pdbx_strand_id
1 'polypeptide(L)'
;MSLQTRTVTISSITPSLFDQLRREHGETLSCPCSKITIPYNEFVTNNVSFHPLCSSLFVSQQWIEALYLFDSSIYLPMDFRTTGSTQVSKDL
;
A
#
# COMPACT_ATOMS: atom_id res chain seq x y z
N MET A 1 -27.47 21.81 -45.10
CA MET A 1 -26.21 21.05 -44.97
C MET A 1 -26.39 20.04 -43.86
N SER A 2 -26.13 18.76 -44.10
CA SER A 2 -26.23 17.70 -43.08
C SER A 2 -24.90 17.64 -42.32
N LEU A 3 -24.95 17.68 -40.99
CA LEU A 3 -23.79 17.40 -40.14
C LEU A 3 -23.66 15.88 -40.04
N GLN A 4 -22.53 15.35 -40.52
CA GLN A 4 -22.23 13.92 -40.45
C GLN A 4 -21.17 13.68 -39.38
N THR A 5 -21.53 12.91 -38.35
CA THR A 5 -20.60 12.46 -37.33
C THR A 5 -19.79 11.29 -37.85
N ARG A 6 -18.47 11.32 -37.62
CA ARG A 6 -17.56 10.23 -37.95
C ARG A 6 -16.92 9.69 -36.67
N THR A 7 -17.03 8.39 -36.48
CA THR A 7 -16.33 7.68 -35.39
C THR A 7 -14.91 7.33 -35.83
N VAL A 8 -13.94 7.64 -34.97
CA VAL A 8 -12.52 7.29 -35.18
C VAL A 8 -12.07 6.41 -34.02
N THR A 9 -11.52 5.24 -34.35
CA THR A 9 -11.03 4.26 -33.36
C THR A 9 -9.51 4.34 -33.26
N ILE A 10 -8.99 4.46 -32.03
CA ILE A 10 -7.56 4.56 -31.74
C ILE A 10 -7.18 3.40 -30.82
N SER A 11 -6.29 2.51 -31.28
CA SER A 11 -5.95 1.26 -30.58
C SER A 11 -4.69 1.33 -29.71
N SER A 12 -3.76 2.24 -30.00
CA SER A 12 -2.53 2.44 -29.23
C SER A 12 -2.57 3.78 -28.53
N ILE A 13 -3.23 3.81 -27.36
CA ILE A 13 -3.36 5.03 -26.57
C ILE A 13 -2.15 5.18 -25.64
N THR A 14 -1.56 6.37 -25.61
CA THR A 14 -0.57 6.78 -24.61
C THR A 14 -1.22 7.74 -23.61
N PRO A 15 -0.70 7.90 -22.39
CA PRO A 15 -1.26 8.84 -21.42
C PRO A 15 -1.38 10.28 -21.97
N SER A 16 -0.35 10.75 -22.69
CA SER A 16 -0.33 12.09 -23.28
C SER A 16 -1.36 12.26 -24.40
N LEU A 17 -1.52 11.25 -25.27
CA LEU A 17 -2.53 11.26 -26.33
C LEU A 17 -3.94 11.22 -25.75
N PHE A 18 -4.17 10.41 -24.72
CA PHE A 18 -5.45 10.38 -24.01
C PHE A 18 -5.79 11.74 -23.41
N ASP A 19 -4.82 12.38 -22.74
CA ASP A 19 -5.02 13.72 -22.17
C ASP A 19 -5.33 14.78 -23.22
N GLN A 20 -4.69 14.70 -24.39
CA GLN A 20 -5.01 15.58 -25.51
C GLN A 20 -6.44 15.35 -26.01
N LEU A 21 -6.80 14.11 -26.34
CA LEU A 21 -8.13 13.76 -26.86
C LEU A 21 -9.24 14.10 -25.87
N ARG A 22 -8.99 13.92 -24.57
CA ARG A 22 -9.91 14.32 -23.51
C ARG A 22 -10.16 15.83 -23.48
N ARG A 23 -9.14 16.66 -23.73
CA ARG A 23 -9.29 18.12 -23.84
C ARG A 23 -10.05 18.55 -25.09
N GLU A 24 -9.81 17.88 -26.22
CA GLU A 24 -10.39 18.26 -27.53
C GLU A 24 -11.79 17.68 -27.77
N HIS A 25 -12.08 16.50 -27.21
CA HIS A 25 -13.26 15.70 -27.53
C HIS A 25 -13.94 15.11 -26.28
N GLY A 26 -13.77 15.71 -25.10
CA GLY A 26 -14.19 15.14 -23.83
C GLY A 26 -15.64 14.63 -23.77
N GLU A 27 -16.60 15.33 -24.37
CA GLU A 27 -18.01 14.93 -24.37
C GLU A 27 -18.33 13.77 -25.33
N THR A 28 -17.49 13.53 -26.34
CA THR A 28 -17.71 12.53 -27.39
C THR A 28 -16.71 11.37 -27.34
N LEU A 29 -15.71 11.45 -26.45
CA LEU A 29 -14.69 10.42 -26.27
C LEU A 29 -15.28 9.20 -25.55
N SER A 30 -15.20 8.04 -26.19
CA SER A 30 -15.63 6.75 -25.61
C SER A 30 -14.42 5.83 -25.42
N CYS A 31 -14.24 5.32 -24.21
CA CYS A 31 -13.17 4.39 -23.85
C CYS A 31 -13.78 3.06 -23.37
N PRO A 32 -14.14 2.14 -24.28
CA PRO A 32 -14.62 0.83 -23.90
C PRO A 32 -13.50 0.03 -23.22
N CYS A 33 -13.81 -0.63 -22.10
CA CYS A 33 -12.87 -1.54 -21.44
C CYS A 33 -12.61 -2.76 -22.35
N SER A 34 -11.33 -3.08 -22.58
CA SER A 34 -10.93 -4.29 -23.32
C SER A 34 -11.05 -5.57 -22.49
N LYS A 35 -10.94 -5.44 -21.17
CA LYS A 35 -11.09 -6.53 -20.19
C LYS A 35 -12.06 -6.08 -19.09
N ILE A 36 -12.84 -7.02 -18.55
CA ILE A 36 -13.73 -6.78 -17.40
C ILE A 36 -12.92 -6.72 -16.09
N THR A 37 -11.81 -7.45 -16.02
CA THR A 37 -10.90 -7.48 -14.88
C THR A 37 -9.45 -7.43 -15.36
N ILE A 38 -8.61 -6.74 -14.58
CA ILE A 38 -7.16 -6.68 -14.80
C ILE A 38 -6.50 -7.25 -13.54
N PRO A 39 -5.74 -8.36 -13.65
CA PRO A 39 -4.96 -8.88 -12.54
C PRO A 39 -4.04 -7.81 -11.94
N TYR A 40 -3.96 -7.73 -10.61
CA TYR A 40 -3.19 -6.69 -9.92
C TYR A 40 -1.71 -6.67 -10.34
N ASN A 41 -1.15 -7.85 -10.59
CA ASN A 41 0.23 -8.02 -11.04
C ASN A 41 0.49 -7.56 -12.49
N GLU A 42 -0.54 -7.21 -13.29
CA GLU A 42 -0.34 -6.61 -14.63
C GLU A 42 0.10 -5.14 -14.54
N PHE A 43 -0.26 -4.41 -13.49
CA PHE A 43 0.03 -2.97 -13.36
C PHE A 43 0.73 -2.58 -12.05
N VAL A 44 0.83 -3.50 -11.08
CA VAL A 44 1.60 -3.28 -9.86
C VAL A 44 2.69 -4.33 -9.73
N THR A 45 3.93 -3.86 -9.54
CA THR A 45 5.07 -4.70 -9.16
C THR A 45 5.39 -4.46 -7.68
N ASN A 46 5.18 -5.47 -6.84
CA ASN A 46 5.60 -5.42 -5.44
C ASN A 46 6.89 -6.22 -5.27
N ASN A 47 7.92 -5.58 -4.75
CA ASN A 47 9.19 -6.24 -4.42
C ASN A 47 9.38 -6.15 -2.91
N VAL A 48 9.02 -7.23 -2.19
CA VAL A 48 9.04 -7.24 -0.72
C VAL A 48 10.46 -7.53 -0.25
N SER A 49 11.11 -6.53 0.32
CA SER A 49 12.35 -6.71 1.08
C SER A 49 12.03 -6.90 2.56
N PHE A 50 12.25 -8.10 3.08
CA PHE A 50 12.17 -8.34 4.50
C PHE A 50 13.46 -7.87 5.17
N HIS A 51 13.35 -6.92 6.09
CA HIS A 51 14.46 -6.54 6.94
C HIS A 51 14.69 -7.64 7.98
N PRO A 52 15.91 -8.16 8.18
CA PRO A 52 16.15 -9.19 9.16
C PRO A 52 15.74 -8.72 10.56
N LEU A 53 15.04 -9.58 11.30
CA LEU A 53 14.61 -9.32 12.68
C LEU A 53 15.79 -8.94 13.58
N CYS A 54 16.99 -9.43 13.27
CA CYS A 54 18.23 -9.21 14.01
C CYS A 54 18.66 -7.74 14.14
N SER A 55 18.13 -6.84 13.31
CA SER A 55 18.37 -5.39 13.44
C SER A 55 17.16 -4.63 14.00
N SER A 56 16.10 -5.34 14.36
CA SER A 56 14.92 -4.72 14.95
C SER A 56 15.25 -4.22 16.34
N LEU A 57 14.71 -3.05 16.69
CA LEU A 57 14.81 -2.54 18.04
C LEU A 57 14.21 -3.54 19.07
N PHE A 58 13.20 -4.32 18.67
CA PHE A 58 12.54 -5.32 19.52
C PHE A 58 13.41 -6.53 19.87
N VAL A 59 14.49 -6.79 19.14
CA VAL A 59 15.45 -7.85 19.51
C VAL A 59 16.65 -7.31 20.28
N SER A 60 16.69 -5.99 20.55
CA SER A 60 17.75 -5.42 21.36
C SER A 60 17.61 -5.87 22.82
N GLN A 61 18.75 -6.10 23.47
CA GLN A 61 18.80 -6.51 24.87
C GLN A 61 18.03 -5.54 25.77
N GLN A 62 18.14 -4.24 25.51
CA GLN A 62 17.40 -3.19 26.24
C GLN A 62 15.88 -3.37 26.14
N TRP A 63 15.36 -3.75 24.98
CA TRP A 63 13.93 -3.99 24.80
C TRP A 63 13.47 -5.29 25.46
N ILE A 64 14.30 -6.33 25.42
CA ILE A 64 14.04 -7.59 26.11
C ILE A 64 13.99 -7.35 27.62
N GLU A 65 14.96 -6.64 28.19
CA GLU A 65 15.01 -6.29 29.62
C GLU A 65 13.81 -5.47 30.06
N ALA A 66 13.29 -4.59 29.20
CA ALA A 66 12.10 -3.81 29.52
C ALA A 66 10.85 -4.67 29.77
N LEU A 67 10.80 -5.91 29.24
CA LEU A 67 9.72 -6.87 29.53
C LEU A 67 9.81 -7.44 30.95
N TYR A 68 11.01 -7.46 31.55
CA TYR A 68 11.23 -8.01 32.88
C TYR A 68 11.19 -6.95 34.00
N LEU A 69 10.95 -5.68 33.67
CA LEU A 69 10.81 -4.63 34.66
C LEU A 69 9.71 -4.97 35.67
N PHE A 70 10.00 -4.79 36.96
CA PHE A 70 9.10 -5.16 38.05
C PHE A 70 7.79 -4.37 37.98
N ASP A 71 7.91 -3.07 37.73
CA ASP A 71 6.80 -2.16 37.53
C ASP A 71 6.73 -1.71 36.06
N SER A 72 5.88 -2.36 35.27
CA SER A 72 5.60 -1.96 33.90
C SER A 72 4.51 -0.88 33.80
N SER A 73 3.92 -0.45 34.93
CA SER A 73 2.96 0.66 34.97
C SER A 73 3.62 2.02 34.77
N ILE A 74 4.96 2.07 34.80
CA ILE A 74 5.74 3.24 34.37
C ILE A 74 5.54 3.58 32.89
N TYR A 75 5.06 2.62 32.09
CA TYR A 75 4.74 2.81 30.68
C TYR A 75 3.24 3.05 30.50
N LEU A 76 2.88 3.71 29.39
CA LEU A 76 1.48 3.95 29.05
C LEU A 76 0.74 2.61 28.82
N PRO A 77 -0.57 2.54 29.09
CA PRO A 77 -1.35 1.30 28.88
C PRO A 77 -1.31 0.76 27.45
N MET A 78 -1.09 1.62 26.45
CA MET A 78 -0.98 1.26 25.04
C MET A 78 0.43 0.83 24.63
N ASP A 79 1.43 1.00 25.51
CA ASP A 79 2.80 0.56 25.26
C ASP A 79 2.86 -0.97 25.35
N PHE A 80 3.41 -1.62 24.33
CA PHE A 80 3.54 -3.07 24.31
C PHE A 80 4.32 -3.61 25.51
N ARG A 81 5.26 -2.85 26.09
CA ARG A 81 6.00 -3.30 27.27
C ARG A 81 5.11 -3.50 28.50
N THR A 82 3.98 -2.79 28.56
CA THR A 82 2.98 -2.93 29.63
C THR A 82 2.28 -4.27 29.59
N THR A 83 1.90 -4.75 28.40
CA THR A 83 1.23 -6.05 28.22
C THR A 83 2.23 -7.19 28.05
N GLY A 84 3.33 -6.97 27.34
CA GLY A 84 4.39 -7.95 27.11
C GLY A 84 5.07 -8.40 28.40
N SER A 85 5.18 -7.55 29.43
CA SER A 85 5.75 -7.92 30.73
C SER A 85 4.93 -8.98 31.48
N THR A 86 3.65 -9.15 31.13
CA THR A 86 2.78 -10.19 31.71
C THR A 86 2.97 -11.56 31.07
N GLN A 87 3.68 -11.63 29.94
CA GLN A 87 3.87 -12.86 29.17
C GLN A 87 5.17 -13.59 29.53
N VAL A 88 6.02 -12.96 30.34
CA VAL A 88 7.30 -13.54 30.79
C VAL A 88 7.18 -14.09 32.20
N SER A 89 7.71 -15.29 32.45
CA SER A 89 7.86 -15.81 33.82
C SER A 89 8.88 -14.95 34.55
N LYS A 90 8.45 -14.30 35.64
CA LYS A 90 9.37 -13.65 36.58
C LYS A 90 9.69 -14.70 37.64
N ASP A 91 10.71 -15.50 37.38
CA ASP A 91 11.22 -16.43 38.40
C ASP A 91 11.75 -15.58 39.56
N LEU A 92 11.11 -15.72 40.72
CA LEU A 92 11.44 -15.09 42.01
C LEU A 92 12.62 -15.79 42.67
#